data_AF-A0A4P6U6S2-F1
#
_entry.id   AF-A0A4P6U6S2-F1
#
_cell.length_a   1.000
_cell.length_b   1.000
_cell.length_c   1.000
_cell.angle_alpha   90.00
_cell.angle_beta   90.00
_cell.angle_gamma   90.00
#
_symmetry.space_group_name_H-M   'P 1'
#
loop_
_entity.id
_entity.type
_entity.pdbx_description
1 polymer ?
#
loop_
_entity_poly.entity_id
_entity_poly.type
_entity_poly.pdbx_seq_one_letter_code
_entity_poly.pdbx_strand_id
1 'polypeptide(L)'
;MPSAPIGGGAAADRIADALGTPNVIGEKANVTAFVVRRFVDRGLLVDLSANPDGTLHHPSQVAEVCRREDLADLVAADTPLGPEQAAARLQVRRADFDHMVRLGWLQSPQSIEVRFGTSRAGAVDVALYTTASVDAVIPAHPEVDWGQLRAVVKGRRSPLAALAK
;
A
#
# COMPACT_ATOMS: atom_id res chain seq x y z
N MET A 1 -21.42 -19.17 21.09
CA MET A 1 -22.08 -17.94 20.60
C MET A 1 -21.30 -17.43 19.40
N PRO A 2 -21.94 -16.99 18.30
CA PRO A 2 -21.21 -16.33 17.23
C PRO A 2 -20.56 -15.05 17.77
N SER A 3 -19.27 -14.87 17.49
CA SER A 3 -18.54 -13.66 17.90
C SER A 3 -18.94 -12.49 17.01
N ALA A 4 -19.10 -11.31 17.60
CA ALA A 4 -19.38 -10.10 16.82
C ALA A 4 -18.22 -9.80 15.84
N PRO A 5 -18.51 -9.30 14.63
CA PRO A 5 -17.49 -8.92 13.67
C PRO A 5 -16.62 -7.78 14.22
N ILE A 6 -15.36 -7.73 13.79
CA ILE A 6 -14.40 -6.68 14.17
C ILE A 6 -14.08 -5.78 12.99
N GLY A 7 -13.83 -4.49 13.26
CA GLY A 7 -13.44 -3.54 12.23
C GLY A 7 -12.02 -3.77 11.71
N GLY A 8 -11.72 -3.25 10.51
CA GLY A 8 -10.39 -3.34 9.91
C GLY A 8 -9.24 -2.82 10.78
N GLY A 9 -9.46 -1.78 11.59
CA GLY A 9 -8.46 -1.31 12.57
C GLY A 9 -8.16 -2.35 13.64
N ALA A 10 -9.19 -2.91 14.28
CA ALA A 10 -9.04 -3.96 15.28
C ALA A 10 -8.45 -5.26 14.69
N ALA A 11 -8.73 -5.56 13.43
CA ALA A 11 -8.07 -6.66 12.73
C ALA A 11 -6.58 -6.38 12.50
N ALA A 12 -6.23 -5.15 12.12
CA ALA A 12 -4.84 -4.73 11.94
C ALA A 12 -4.05 -4.82 13.25
N ASP A 13 -4.63 -4.38 14.37
CA ASP A 13 -4.00 -4.48 15.70
C ASP A 13 -3.69 -5.94 16.07
N ARG A 14 -4.64 -6.86 15.84
CA ARG A 14 -4.40 -8.30 16.09
C ARG A 14 -3.32 -8.91 15.21
N ILE A 15 -3.22 -8.47 13.96
CA ILE A 15 -2.17 -8.92 13.04
C ILE A 15 -0.81 -8.36 13.51
N ALA A 16 -0.76 -7.09 13.92
CA ALA A 16 0.43 -6.45 14.46
C ALA A 16 0.92 -7.16 15.73
N ASP A 17 0.00 -7.50 16.65
CA ASP A 17 0.27 -8.28 17.86
C ASP A 17 0.85 -9.66 17.52
N ALA A 18 0.26 -10.36 16.54
CA ALA A 18 0.73 -11.67 16.10
C ALA A 18 2.14 -11.63 15.50
N LEU A 19 2.53 -10.52 14.89
CA LEU A 19 3.88 -10.27 14.38
C LEU A 19 4.87 -9.76 15.44
N GLY A 20 4.44 -9.61 16.70
CA GLY A 20 5.27 -9.06 17.77
C GLY A 20 5.58 -7.57 17.62
N THR A 21 4.83 -6.85 16.79
CA THR A 21 5.00 -5.42 16.52
C THR A 21 3.68 -4.67 16.76
N PRO A 22 3.14 -4.68 18.00
CA PRO A 22 1.82 -4.13 18.31
C PRO A 22 1.69 -2.67 17.85
N ASN A 23 0.50 -2.30 17.37
CA ASN A 23 0.20 -0.91 17.04
C ASN A 23 0.04 -0.09 18.32
N VAL A 24 0.69 1.07 18.39
CA VAL A 24 0.59 1.99 19.53
C VAL A 24 -0.16 3.25 19.12
N ILE A 25 -1.14 3.66 19.93
CA ILE A 25 -1.93 4.86 19.69
C ILE A 25 -1.01 6.09 19.71
N GLY A 26 -1.11 6.91 18.66
CA GLY A 26 -0.29 8.12 18.50
C GLY A 26 1.05 7.88 17.81
N GLU A 27 1.42 6.61 17.58
CA GLU A 27 2.59 6.24 16.79
C GLU A 27 2.19 5.83 15.37
N LYS A 28 3.20 5.69 14.51
CA LYS A 28 2.99 5.11 13.19
C LYS A 28 2.64 3.63 13.35
N ALA A 29 1.45 3.24 12.88
CA ALA A 29 1.03 1.85 12.89
C ALA A 29 1.97 0.95 12.07
N ASN A 30 2.26 -0.23 12.61
CA ASN A 30 3.05 -1.29 11.96
C ASN A 30 2.19 -2.04 10.93
N VAL A 31 0.92 -2.31 11.28
CA VAL A 31 -0.08 -2.88 10.38
C VAL A 31 -1.28 -1.96 10.33
N THR A 32 -1.79 -1.68 9.13
CA THR A 32 -2.89 -0.72 8.93
C THR A 32 -4.14 -1.41 8.39
N ALA A 33 -5.29 -0.76 8.52
CA ALA A 33 -6.53 -1.22 7.86
C ALA A 33 -6.40 -1.31 6.33
N PHE A 34 -5.45 -0.58 5.72
CA PHE A 34 -5.11 -0.74 4.31
C PHE A 34 -4.60 -2.17 4.00
N VAL A 35 -3.69 -2.69 4.82
CA VAL A 35 -3.18 -4.08 4.69
C VAL A 35 -4.32 -5.08 4.85
N VAL A 36 -5.20 -4.86 5.82
CA VAL A 36 -6.38 -5.72 6.03
C VAL A 36 -7.29 -5.75 4.80
N ARG A 37 -7.51 -4.59 4.14
CA ARG A 37 -8.25 -4.53 2.86
C ARG A 37 -7.54 -5.31 1.75
N ARG A 38 -6.20 -5.32 1.69
CA ARG A 38 -5.47 -6.15 0.72
C ARG A 38 -5.62 -7.64 1.00
N PHE A 39 -5.77 -8.03 2.27
CA PHE A 39 -6.10 -9.41 2.61
C PHE A 39 -7.49 -9.82 2.14
N VAL A 40 -8.44 -8.87 2.03
CA VAL A 40 -9.73 -9.13 1.37
C VAL A 40 -9.54 -9.36 -0.13
N ASP A 41 -8.79 -8.49 -0.82
CA ASP A 41 -8.53 -8.64 -2.26
C ASP A 41 -7.80 -9.97 -2.60
N ARG A 42 -6.99 -10.48 -1.66
CA ARG A 42 -6.32 -11.79 -1.76
C ARG A 42 -7.21 -12.98 -1.38
N GLY A 43 -8.46 -12.75 -0.95
CA GLY A 43 -9.38 -13.79 -0.49
C GLY A 43 -9.03 -14.41 0.87
N LEU A 44 -8.12 -13.80 1.64
CA LEU A 44 -7.72 -14.26 2.98
C LEU A 44 -8.72 -13.83 4.05
N LEU A 45 -9.37 -12.67 3.87
CA LEU A 45 -10.42 -12.14 4.73
C LEU A 45 -11.70 -11.89 3.91
N VAL A 46 -12.86 -12.09 4.53
CA VAL A 46 -14.13 -11.65 3.95
C VAL A 46 -14.48 -10.29 4.55
N ASP A 47 -14.86 -9.34 3.70
CA ASP A 47 -15.53 -8.13 4.16
C ASP A 47 -17.02 -8.40 4.35
N LEU A 48 -17.46 -8.30 5.60
CA LEU A 48 -18.84 -8.47 6.04
C LEU A 48 -19.58 -7.13 6.10
N SER A 49 -18.91 -6.02 5.77
CA SER A 49 -19.54 -4.71 5.75
C SER A 49 -20.39 -4.55 4.49
N ALA A 50 -21.42 -3.71 4.60
CA ALA A 50 -22.14 -3.15 3.45
C ALA A 50 -21.65 -1.73 3.11
N ASN A 51 -20.56 -1.26 3.75
CA ASN A 51 -20.10 0.14 3.72
C ASN A 51 -18.67 0.24 3.18
N PRO A 52 -18.42 1.01 2.11
CA PRO A 52 -17.07 1.20 1.57
C PRO A 52 -16.10 1.91 2.53
N ASP A 53 -16.59 2.67 3.52
CA ASP A 53 -15.73 3.46 4.41
C ASP A 53 -15.02 2.61 5.48
N GLY A 54 -15.50 1.40 5.75
CA GLY A 54 -14.95 0.53 6.79
C GLY A 54 -15.28 -0.94 6.55
N THR A 55 -14.28 -1.80 6.76
CA THR A 55 -14.43 -3.26 6.59
C THR A 55 -14.76 -3.93 7.91
N LEU A 56 -15.56 -4.99 7.86
CA LEU A 56 -15.90 -5.84 9.00
C LEU A 56 -15.45 -7.28 8.73
N HIS A 57 -14.81 -7.92 9.71
CA HIS A 57 -14.22 -9.23 9.53
C HIS A 57 -14.63 -10.20 10.64
N HIS A 58 -14.74 -11.48 10.30
CA HIS A 58 -14.99 -12.52 11.28
C HIS A 58 -13.73 -12.74 12.15
N PRO A 59 -13.82 -12.67 13.48
CA PRO A 59 -12.66 -12.80 14.37
C PRO A 59 -11.84 -14.07 14.17
N SER A 60 -12.49 -15.20 13.88
CA SER A 60 -11.79 -16.48 13.64
C SER A 60 -10.99 -16.47 12.34
N GLN A 61 -11.45 -15.76 11.31
CA GLN A 61 -10.72 -15.67 10.04
C GLN A 61 -9.47 -14.81 10.21
N VAL A 62 -9.55 -13.73 11.00
CA VAL A 62 -8.37 -12.95 11.41
C VAL A 62 -7.40 -13.81 12.21
N ALA A 63 -7.90 -14.62 13.16
CA ALA A 63 -7.06 -15.54 13.91
C ALA A 63 -6.38 -16.63 13.04
N GLU A 64 -7.03 -17.09 11.98
CA GLU A 64 -6.44 -17.99 10.99
C GLU A 64 -5.31 -17.31 10.22
N VAL A 65 -5.53 -16.08 9.75
CA VAL A 65 -4.50 -15.27 9.10
C VAL A 65 -3.30 -15.03 10.03
N CYS A 66 -3.54 -14.70 11.30
CA CYS A 66 -2.50 -14.51 12.32
C CYS A 66 -1.60 -15.74 12.54
N ARG A 67 -2.05 -16.95 12.19
CA ARG A 67 -1.29 -18.20 12.34
C ARG A 67 -0.50 -18.58 11.09
N ARG A 68 -0.59 -17.82 10.01
CA ARG A 68 0.13 -18.14 8.77
C ARG A 68 1.62 -17.93 8.95
N GLU A 69 2.41 -18.85 8.42
CA GLU A 69 3.87 -18.76 8.42
C GLU A 69 4.38 -17.60 7.53
N ASP A 70 3.66 -17.30 6.45
CA ASP A 70 3.98 -16.23 5.50
C ASP A 70 3.36 -14.87 5.85
N LEU A 71 2.81 -14.71 7.07
CA LEU A 71 2.09 -13.49 7.46
C LEU A 71 2.96 -12.24 7.35
N ALA A 72 4.22 -12.33 7.79
CA ALA A 72 5.15 -11.20 7.73
C ALA A 72 5.41 -10.75 6.29
N ASP A 73 5.57 -11.71 5.36
CA ASP A 73 5.80 -11.44 3.94
C ASP A 73 4.55 -10.83 3.29
N LEU A 74 3.36 -11.33 3.63
CA LEU A 74 2.09 -10.77 3.16
C LEU A 74 1.90 -9.31 3.64
N VAL A 75 2.16 -9.04 4.92
CA VAL A 75 2.10 -7.68 5.46
C VAL A 75 3.13 -6.77 4.80
N ALA A 76 4.37 -7.24 4.61
CA ALA A 76 5.41 -6.48 3.95
C ALA A 76 5.05 -6.15 2.49
N ALA A 77 4.54 -7.13 1.75
CA ALA A 77 4.06 -6.99 0.38
C ALA A 77 2.93 -5.96 0.25
N ASP A 78 2.03 -5.89 1.24
CA ASP A 78 0.86 -5.02 1.21
C ASP A 78 1.03 -3.72 2.00
N THR A 79 2.22 -3.49 2.55
CA THR A 79 2.53 -2.24 3.26
C THR A 79 2.39 -1.05 2.30
N PRO A 80 1.57 -0.04 2.66
CA PRO A 80 1.29 1.10 1.78
C PRO A 80 2.51 2.00 1.64
N LEU A 81 2.77 2.43 0.41
CA LEU A 81 3.77 3.42 0.05
C LEU A 81 3.08 4.63 -0.58
N GLY A 82 3.36 5.82 -0.04
CA GLY A 82 3.04 7.06 -0.75
C GLY A 82 3.94 7.24 -1.98
N PRO A 83 3.62 8.18 -2.89
CA PRO A 83 4.33 8.32 -4.17
C PRO A 83 5.84 8.58 -4.02
N GLU A 84 6.25 9.37 -3.02
CA GLU A 84 7.67 9.60 -2.73
C GLU A 84 8.38 8.33 -2.22
N GLN A 85 7.72 7.58 -1.34
CA GLN A 85 8.27 6.33 -0.80
C GLN A 85 8.40 5.26 -1.90
N ALA A 86 7.41 5.19 -2.78
CA ALA A 86 7.41 4.28 -3.92
C ALA A 86 8.52 4.62 -4.93
N ALA A 87 8.69 5.90 -5.27
CA ALA A 87 9.80 6.36 -6.11
C ALA A 87 11.18 6.06 -5.49
N ALA A 88 11.33 6.32 -4.19
CA ALA A 88 12.55 6.03 -3.44
C ALA A 88 12.87 4.52 -3.43
N ARG A 89 11.86 3.66 -3.27
CA ARG A 89 12.02 2.20 -3.32
C ARG A 89 12.54 1.72 -4.68
N LEU A 90 12.05 2.30 -5.78
CA LEU A 90 12.56 2.02 -7.13
C LEU A 90 13.92 2.68 -7.43
N GLN A 91 14.37 3.58 -6.55
CA GLN A 91 15.55 4.43 -6.71
C GLN A 91 15.46 5.35 -7.94
N VAL A 92 14.24 5.75 -8.31
CA VAL A 92 13.98 6.66 -9.44
C VAL A 92 13.54 8.02 -8.94
N ARG A 93 13.61 9.03 -9.81
CA ARG A 93 13.08 10.36 -9.47
C ARG A 93 11.56 10.31 -9.41
N ARG A 94 10.97 11.18 -8.59
CA ARG A 94 9.52 11.33 -8.48
C ARG A 94 8.82 11.55 -9.84
N ALA A 95 9.44 12.31 -10.74
CA ALA A 95 8.94 12.56 -12.08
C ALA A 95 8.92 11.30 -12.97
N ASP A 96 9.89 10.40 -12.81
CA ASP A 96 9.91 9.12 -13.54
C ASP A 96 8.81 8.19 -13.02
N PHE A 97 8.57 8.16 -11.70
CA PHE A 97 7.43 7.47 -11.11
C PHE A 97 6.09 8.01 -11.63
N ASP A 98 5.92 9.34 -11.75
CA ASP A 98 4.72 9.92 -12.36
C ASP A 98 4.50 9.47 -13.80
N HIS A 99 5.58 9.28 -14.57
CA HIS A 99 5.46 8.70 -15.90
C HIS A 99 4.97 7.26 -15.87
N MET A 100 5.45 6.43 -14.95
CA MET A 100 4.98 5.04 -14.78
C MET A 100 3.48 5.00 -14.45
N VAL A 101 3.01 5.88 -13.56
CA VAL A 101 1.58 6.01 -13.23
C VAL A 101 0.77 6.44 -14.46
N ARG A 102 1.24 7.44 -15.23
CA ARG A 102 0.58 7.88 -16.47
C ARG A 102 0.54 6.81 -17.56
N LEU A 103 1.57 5.96 -17.62
CA LEU A 103 1.63 4.81 -18.53
C LEU A 103 0.77 3.63 -18.06
N GLY A 104 0.15 3.73 -16.88
CA GLY A 104 -0.72 2.69 -16.32
C GLY A 104 0.03 1.51 -15.72
N TRP A 105 1.35 1.60 -15.56
CA TRP A 105 2.18 0.52 -14.98
C TRP A 105 1.92 0.35 -13.48
N LEU A 106 1.48 1.43 -12.84
CA LEU A 106 1.10 1.47 -11.44
C LEU A 106 -0.30 2.04 -11.30
N GLN A 107 -1.14 1.31 -10.59
CA GLN A 107 -2.51 1.70 -10.24
C GLN A 107 -2.58 1.82 -8.72
N SER A 108 -3.12 2.92 -8.22
CA SER A 108 -3.32 3.13 -6.79
C SER A 108 -4.61 2.43 -6.36
N PRO A 109 -4.56 1.35 -5.55
CA PRO A 109 -5.78 0.70 -5.05
C PRO A 109 -6.60 1.58 -4.11
N GLN A 110 -5.98 2.57 -3.46
CA GLN A 110 -6.66 3.45 -2.51
C GLN A 110 -5.97 4.82 -2.44
N SER A 111 -6.72 5.86 -2.10
CA SER A 111 -6.16 7.14 -1.66
C SER A 111 -6.55 7.41 -0.21
N ILE A 112 -5.71 8.16 0.50
CA ILE A 112 -6.01 8.65 1.86
C ILE A 112 -6.00 10.17 1.88
N GLU A 113 -6.97 10.77 2.56
CA GLU A 113 -6.96 12.20 2.84
C GLU A 113 -5.86 12.49 3.89
N VAL A 114 -4.83 13.23 3.50
CA VAL A 114 -3.80 13.73 4.41
C VAL A 114 -4.02 15.22 4.63
N ARG A 115 -4.18 15.63 5.89
CA ARG A 115 -4.34 17.04 6.25
C ARG A 115 -2.99 17.66 6.56
N PHE A 116 -2.61 18.67 5.79
CA PHE A 116 -1.49 19.53 6.10
C PHE A 116 -1.98 20.74 6.90
N GLY A 117 -1.65 20.81 8.18
CA GLY A 117 -2.04 21.90 9.08
C GLY A 117 -3.45 21.76 9.69
N THR A 118 -3.93 22.82 10.35
CA THR A 118 -5.16 22.81 11.17
C THR A 118 -6.44 23.15 10.42
N SER A 119 -6.39 23.47 9.12
CA SER A 119 -7.56 23.89 8.34
C SER A 119 -7.97 22.84 7.30
N ARG A 120 -9.29 22.73 7.06
CA ARG A 120 -9.90 21.88 6.03
C ARG A 120 -9.42 22.20 4.59
N ALA A 121 -8.82 23.36 4.39
CA ALA A 121 -8.32 23.82 3.09
C ALA A 121 -6.97 23.18 2.67
N GLY A 122 -6.34 22.38 3.54
CA GLY A 122 -5.05 21.71 3.29
C GLY A 122 -5.15 20.18 3.20
N ALA A 123 -6.34 19.62 3.03
CA ALA A 123 -6.55 18.19 2.84
C ALA A 123 -6.18 17.79 1.40
N VAL A 124 -5.26 16.85 1.24
CA VAL A 124 -4.82 16.33 -0.05
C VAL A 124 -4.99 14.81 -0.06
N ASP A 125 -5.65 14.29 -1.09
CA ASP A 125 -5.73 12.86 -1.32
C ASP A 125 -4.38 12.34 -1.84
N VAL A 126 -3.77 11.45 -1.06
CA VAL A 126 -2.51 10.80 -1.39
C VAL A 126 -2.80 9.37 -1.84
N ALA A 127 -2.47 9.07 -3.10
CA ALA A 127 -2.49 7.73 -3.66
C ALA A 127 -1.51 6.80 -2.91
N LEU A 128 -1.98 5.61 -2.53
CA LEU A 128 -1.19 4.58 -1.86
C LEU A 128 -0.99 3.38 -2.79
N TYR A 129 0.26 2.94 -2.89
CA TYR A 129 0.66 1.76 -3.67
C TYR A 129 1.08 0.64 -2.71
N THR A 130 0.82 -0.62 -3.06
CA THR A 130 1.38 -1.74 -2.29
C THR A 130 2.86 -1.90 -2.61
N THR A 131 3.65 -2.30 -1.62
CA THR A 131 5.08 -2.62 -1.82
C THR A 131 5.26 -3.63 -2.95
N ALA A 132 4.43 -4.67 -3.01
CA ALA A 132 4.45 -5.66 -4.08
C ALA A 132 4.13 -5.08 -5.46
N SER A 133 3.16 -4.17 -5.58
CA SER A 133 2.85 -3.55 -6.88
C SER A 133 4.02 -2.70 -7.40
N VAL A 134 4.72 -2.00 -6.51
CA VAL A 134 5.90 -1.22 -6.83
C VAL A 134 7.06 -2.13 -7.25
N ASP A 135 7.33 -3.19 -6.50
CA ASP A 135 8.43 -4.13 -6.80
C ASP A 135 8.20 -4.89 -8.11
N ALA A 136 6.94 -5.20 -8.43
CA ALA A 136 6.58 -5.92 -9.65
C ALA A 136 6.84 -5.12 -10.93
N VAL A 137 6.97 -3.78 -10.87
CA VAL A 137 7.20 -2.95 -12.06
C VAL A 137 8.50 -3.31 -12.77
N ILE A 138 9.56 -3.60 -12.02
CA ILE A 138 10.88 -3.91 -12.59
C ILE A 138 10.83 -5.18 -13.46
N PRO A 139 10.41 -6.35 -12.95
CA PRO A 139 10.31 -7.55 -13.74
C PRO A 139 9.19 -7.51 -14.80
N ALA A 140 8.15 -6.68 -14.62
CA ALA A 140 7.08 -6.53 -15.61
C ALA A 140 7.50 -5.73 -16.85
N HIS A 141 8.54 -4.89 -16.73
CA HIS A 141 9.06 -4.05 -17.81
C HIS A 141 10.55 -4.33 -18.09
N PRO A 142 10.91 -5.53 -18.57
CA PRO A 142 12.28 -5.88 -18.91
C PRO A 142 12.84 -5.08 -20.10
N GLU A 143 11.96 -4.45 -20.90
CA GLU A 143 12.34 -3.56 -22.00
C GLU A 143 12.96 -2.23 -21.53
N VAL A 144 12.82 -1.89 -20.25
CA VAL A 144 13.34 -0.64 -19.68
C VAL A 144 14.76 -0.85 -19.15
N ASP A 145 15.69 0.01 -19.57
CA ASP A 145 16.99 0.12 -18.90
C ASP A 145 16.83 0.86 -17.56
N TRP A 146 16.62 0.07 -16.51
CA TRP A 146 16.48 0.55 -15.14
C TRP A 146 17.74 1.24 -14.62
N GLY A 147 18.93 0.83 -15.07
CA GLY A 147 20.20 1.46 -14.71
C GLY A 147 20.28 2.88 -15.29
N GLN A 148 19.94 3.02 -16.57
CA GLN A 148 19.86 4.33 -17.22
C GLN A 148 18.83 5.22 -16.55
N LEU A 149 17.63 4.69 -16.24
CA LEU A 149 16.56 5.45 -15.61
C LEU A 149 16.96 5.99 -14.23
N ARG A 150 17.64 5.18 -13.41
CA ARG A 150 18.16 5.58 -12.09
C ARG A 150 19.30 6.59 -12.18
N ALA A 151 20.07 6.57 -13.26
CA ALA A 151 21.20 7.49 -13.46
C ALA A 151 20.78 8.88 -14.00
N VAL A 152 19.51 9.10 -14.35
CA VAL A 152 19.08 10.36 -14.96
C VAL A 152 19.19 11.52 -13.96
N VAL A 153 20.02 12.51 -14.29
CA VAL A 153 20.22 13.70 -13.47
C VAL A 153 19.02 14.66 -13.51
N LYS A 154 18.90 15.53 -12.48
CA LYS A 154 17.88 16.58 -12.43
C LYS A 154 17.95 17.47 -13.69
N GLY A 155 16.78 17.88 -14.20
CA GLY A 155 16.65 18.73 -15.38
C GLY A 155 16.71 18.00 -16.72
N ARG A 156 17.02 16.69 -16.73
CA ARG A 156 16.94 15.86 -17.94
C ARG A 156 15.57 15.21 -18.08
N ARG A 157 15.05 15.19 -19.31
CA ARG A 157 13.79 14.53 -19.68
C ARG A 157 13.85 13.04 -19.32
N SER A 158 12.75 12.51 -18.81
CA SER A 158 12.61 11.08 -18.50
C SER A 158 12.73 10.24 -19.78
N PRO A 159 13.51 9.15 -19.79
CA PRO A 159 13.47 8.14 -20.85
C PRO A 159 12.07 7.59 -21.09
N LEU A 160 11.24 7.47 -20.03
CA LEU A 160 9.87 6.99 -20.11
C LEU A 160 8.94 7.95 -20.88
N ALA A 161 9.32 9.21 -21.03
CA ALA A 161 8.53 10.18 -21.80
C ALA A 161 8.50 9.88 -23.31
N ALA A 162 9.35 8.97 -23.81
CA ALA A 162 9.28 8.48 -25.19
C ALA A 162 8.23 7.37 -25.37
N LEU A 163 7.83 6.72 -24.28
CA LEU A 163 6.84 5.63 -24.27
C LEU A 163 5.40 6.15 -24.14
N ALA A 164 5.23 7.36 -23.60
CA ALA A 164 3.95 8.04 -23.54
C ALA A 164 3.63 8.65 -24.92
N LYS A 165 3.14 7.82 -25.85
CA LYS A 165 2.53 8.24 -27.11
C LYS A 165 1.03 8.08 -27.05
#